data_AF-A0A183H8F1-F1
#
_entry.id   AF-A0A183H8F1-F1
#
_cell.length_a   1.000
_cell.length_b   1.000
_cell.length_c   1.000
_cell.angle_alpha   90.00
_cell.angle_beta   90.00
_cell.angle_gamma   90.00
#
_symmetry.space_group_name_H-M   'P 1'
#
loop_
_entity.id
_entity.type
_entity.pdbx_description
1 polymer ?
#
loop_
_entity_poly.entity_id
_entity_poly.type
_entity_poly.pdbx_seq_one_letter_code
_entity_poly.pdbx_strand_id
1 'polypeptide(L)'
;MGEQNDVPQQCWSKLLCLAQSANDGSGGKSSQLMSKQDQKFVENAMAEAMHLTDPVRQMTTYIEQLKLIGKTSKNDVDNVKEIVDSLEELVCDIDCAANFCKLNGLVEVIRLLKSDCDSVRCEMARLIPLLAQNNPYVQDVILQTDLLPYLLTILEEINASEVSFF
;
A
#
# COMPACT_ATOMS: atom_id res chain seq x y z
N MET A 1 9.46 14.96 -11.20
CA MET A 1 8.87 15.12 -12.54
C MET A 1 8.15 13.82 -12.83
N GLY A 2 6.84 13.76 -12.59
CA GLY A 2 6.04 12.57 -12.86
C GLY A 2 5.67 12.58 -14.33
N GLU A 3 6.17 11.61 -15.08
CA GLU A 3 5.69 11.33 -16.43
C GLU A 3 4.20 10.99 -16.31
N GLN A 4 3.35 11.91 -16.76
CA GLN A 4 1.96 11.60 -17.05
C GLN A 4 2.02 10.51 -18.14
N ASN A 5 1.70 9.27 -17.77
CA ASN A 5 1.53 8.15 -18.70
C ASN A 5 0.29 8.42 -19.55
N ASP A 6 0.41 9.37 -20.47
CA ASP A 6 -0.61 9.71 -21.45
C ASP A 6 -0.57 8.63 -22.53
N VAL A 7 -1.31 7.55 -22.29
CA VAL A 7 -1.46 6.47 -23.27
C VAL A 7 -2.07 7.09 -24.54
N PRO A 8 -1.41 7.01 -25.70
CA PRO A 8 -1.90 7.63 -26.92
C PRO A 8 -3.32 7.15 -27.24
N GLN A 9 -4.23 8.07 -27.60
CA GLN A 9 -5.64 7.78 -27.91
C GLN A 9 -5.84 6.68 -28.96
N GLN A 10 -4.83 6.47 -29.82
CA GLN A 10 -4.80 5.41 -30.83
C GLN A 10 -4.61 4.00 -30.25
N CYS A 11 -4.00 3.87 -29.05
CA CYS A 11 -3.87 2.60 -28.36
C CYS A 11 -5.21 2.17 -27.74
N TRP A 12 -5.96 3.12 -27.17
CA TRP A 12 -7.30 2.87 -26.64
C TRP A 12 -8.29 2.39 -27.70
N SER A 13 -8.32 3.04 -28.86
CA SER A 13 -9.22 2.65 -29.95
C SER A 13 -8.93 1.24 -30.48
N LYS A 14 -7.65 0.86 -30.57
CA LYS A 14 -7.24 -0.50 -30.97
C LYS A 14 -7.59 -1.54 -29.91
N LEU A 15 -7.35 -1.23 -28.63
CA LEU A 15 -7.63 -2.13 -27.51
C LEU A 15 -9.15 -2.39 -27.37
N LEU A 16 -9.97 -1.35 -27.50
CA LEU A 16 -11.44 -1.48 -27.48
C LEU A 16 -11.95 -2.31 -28.66
N CYS A 17 -11.41 -2.08 -29.87
CA CYS A 17 -11.75 -2.89 -31.04
C CYS A 17 -11.40 -4.37 -30.84
N LEU A 18 -10.23 -4.66 -30.26
CA LEU A 18 -9.80 -6.02 -29.93
C LEU A 18 -10.70 -6.68 -28.88
N ALA A 19 -11.02 -5.98 -27.79
CA ALA A 19 -11.91 -6.49 -26.74
C ALA A 19 -13.31 -6.85 -27.29
N GLN A 20 -13.84 -6.01 -28.18
CA GLN A 20 -15.13 -6.25 -28.82
C GLN A 20 -15.08 -7.44 -29.79
N SER A 21 -13.99 -7.58 -30.55
CA SER A 21 -13.77 -8.73 -31.45
C SER A 21 -13.56 -10.06 -30.73
N ALA A 22 -13.04 -10.05 -29.50
CA ALA A 22 -12.83 -11.26 -28.70
C ALA A 22 -14.12 -11.78 -28.03
N ASN A 23 -15.10 -10.91 -27.80
CA ASN A 23 -16.38 -11.25 -27.17
C ASN A 23 -17.44 -11.72 -28.19
N ASP A 24 -17.38 -11.21 -29.42
CA ASP A 24 -18.28 -11.65 -30.50
C ASP A 24 -17.76 -12.95 -31.12
N GLY A 25 -18.28 -14.11 -30.67
CA GLY A 25 -18.02 -15.43 -31.26
C GLY A 25 -18.47 -15.62 -32.72
N SER A 26 -18.76 -14.53 -33.43
CA SER A 26 -19.16 -14.51 -34.83
C SER A 26 -17.93 -14.27 -35.72
N GLY A 27 -17.42 -15.36 -36.31
CA GLY A 27 -16.43 -15.28 -37.39
C GLY A 27 -16.84 -14.26 -38.47
N GLY A 28 -15.93 -13.32 -38.75
CA GLY A 28 -15.90 -12.57 -40.01
C GLY A 28 -16.69 -11.27 -40.14
N LYS A 29 -17.39 -10.76 -39.11
CA LYS A 29 -17.99 -9.41 -39.19
C LYS A 29 -17.01 -8.35 -38.73
N SER A 30 -16.80 -7.34 -39.59
CA SER A 30 -16.07 -6.10 -39.29
C SER A 30 -16.61 -5.51 -37.98
N SER A 31 -15.82 -5.58 -36.90
CA SER A 31 -16.14 -5.01 -35.60
C SER A 31 -16.44 -3.52 -35.75
N GLN A 32 -17.70 -3.14 -35.51
CA GLN A 32 -18.11 -1.75 -35.62
C GLN A 32 -17.62 -1.00 -34.37
N LEU A 33 -16.81 0.04 -34.60
CA LEU A 33 -16.27 0.89 -33.54
C LEU A 33 -17.42 1.43 -32.67
N MET A 34 -17.29 1.31 -31.34
CA MET A 34 -18.28 1.83 -30.39
C MET A 34 -18.61 3.31 -30.64
N SER A 35 -19.80 3.76 -30.22
CA SER A 35 -20.16 5.18 -30.35
C SER A 35 -19.17 6.04 -29.53
N LYS A 36 -18.95 7.30 -29.95
CA LYS A 36 -18.05 8.22 -29.22
C LYS A 36 -18.46 8.45 -27.77
N GLN A 37 -19.76 8.32 -27.47
CA GLN A 37 -20.28 8.45 -26.11
C GLN A 37 -19.91 7.22 -25.26
N ASP A 38 -20.07 6.02 -25.82
CA ASP A 38 -19.73 4.78 -25.12
C ASP A 38 -18.21 4.63 -24.93
N GLN A 39 -17.41 5.08 -25.90
CA GLN A 39 -15.96 5.13 -25.76
C GLN A 39 -15.53 6.01 -24.59
N LYS A 40 -16.08 7.23 -24.50
CA LYS A 40 -15.79 8.13 -23.38
C LYS A 40 -16.25 7.58 -22.04
N PHE A 41 -17.40 6.89 -22.01
CA PHE A 41 -17.87 6.24 -20.79
C PHE A 41 -16.88 5.17 -20.33
N VAL A 42 -16.44 4.30 -21.24
CA VAL A 42 -15.49 3.23 -20.93
C VAL A 42 -14.12 3.79 -20.55
N GLU A 43 -13.62 4.81 -21.26
CA GLU A 43 -12.38 5.52 -20.92
C GLU A 43 -12.45 6.13 -19.50
N ASN A 44 -13.53 6.82 -19.16
CA ASN A 44 -13.72 7.38 -17.82
C ASN A 44 -13.82 6.29 -16.76
N ALA A 45 -14.59 5.23 -17.00
CA ALA A 45 -14.75 4.13 -16.06
C ALA A 45 -13.41 3.40 -15.82
N MET A 46 -12.58 3.23 -16.86
CA MET A 46 -11.25 2.65 -16.73
C MET A 46 -10.28 3.59 -16.01
N ALA A 47 -10.34 4.90 -16.27
CA ALA A 47 -9.53 5.88 -15.55
C ALA A 47 -9.90 5.93 -14.06
N GLU A 48 -11.19 5.91 -13.74
CA GLU A 48 -11.67 5.84 -12.35
C GLU A 48 -11.24 4.52 -11.68
N ALA A 49 -11.40 3.39 -12.36
CA ALA A 49 -10.95 2.09 -11.85
C ALA A 49 -9.43 2.08 -11.62
N MET A 50 -8.64 2.60 -12.56
CA MET A 50 -7.18 2.73 -12.41
C MET A 50 -6.81 3.62 -11.23
N HIS A 51 -7.53 4.72 -11.01
CA HIS A 51 -7.31 5.59 -9.85
C HIS A 51 -7.66 4.92 -8.52
N LEU A 52 -8.69 4.07 -8.50
CA LEU A 52 -9.06 3.29 -7.32
C LEU A 52 -8.04 2.19 -7.02
N THR A 53 -7.39 1.63 -8.05
CA THR A 53 -6.42 0.52 -7.89
C THR A 53 -4.97 0.99 -7.76
N ASP A 54 -4.68 2.29 -7.85
CA ASP A 54 -3.31 2.81 -7.73
C ASP A 54 -2.76 2.56 -6.31
N PRO A 55 -1.80 1.62 -6.15
CA PRO A 55 -1.32 1.21 -4.83
C PRO A 55 -0.58 2.33 -4.11
N VAL A 56 0.07 3.24 -4.83
CA VAL A 56 0.83 4.35 -4.24
C VAL A 56 -0.11 5.38 -3.64
N ARG A 57 -1.26 5.64 -4.29
CA ARG A 57 -2.30 6.55 -3.76
C ARG A 57 -2.99 5.98 -2.53
N GLN A 58 -3.35 4.70 -2.57
CA GLN A 58 -3.93 4.03 -1.40
C GLN A 58 -2.97 4.09 -0.22
N MET A 59 -1.71 3.74 -0.46
CA MET A 59 -0.65 3.78 0.53
C MET A 59 -0.43 5.17 1.12
N THR A 60 -0.44 6.22 0.29
CA THR A 60 -0.34 7.61 0.77
C THR A 60 -1.51 7.95 1.69
N THR A 61 -2.73 7.53 1.33
CA THR A 61 -3.94 7.74 2.15
C THR A 61 -3.81 7.05 3.50
N TYR A 62 -3.35 5.80 3.53
CA TYR A 62 -3.14 5.07 4.78
C TYR A 62 -2.03 5.70 5.65
N ILE A 63 -0.92 6.14 5.06
CA ILE A 63 0.13 6.86 5.80
C ILE A 63 -0.40 8.17 6.40
N GLU A 64 -1.27 8.90 5.69
CA GLU A 64 -1.94 10.09 6.23
C GLU A 64 -2.87 9.77 7.38
N GLN A 65 -3.63 8.68 7.29
CA GLN A 65 -4.48 8.22 8.39
C GLN A 65 -3.62 7.83 9.62
N LEU A 66 -2.51 7.12 9.43
CA LEU A 66 -1.56 6.80 10.51
C LEU A 66 -1.06 8.07 11.21
N LYS A 67 -0.77 9.16 10.47
CA LYS A 67 -0.34 10.45 11.04
C LYS A 67 -1.38 11.12 11.95
N LEU A 68 -2.66 10.78 11.80
CA LEU A 68 -3.74 11.31 12.64
C LEU A 68 -3.89 10.53 13.95
N ILE A 69 -3.41 9.28 13.99
CA ILE A 69 -3.46 8.40 15.15
C ILE A 69 -2.53 8.92 16.26
N GLY A 70 -3.07 9.04 17.48
CA GLY A 70 -2.43 9.69 18.63
C GLY A 70 -2.77 11.17 18.82
N LYS A 71 -3.46 11.83 17.88
CA LYS A 71 -4.04 13.17 18.09
C LYS A 71 -5.48 13.12 18.59
N THR A 72 -6.16 11.99 18.39
CA THR A 72 -7.58 11.78 18.74
C THR A 72 -7.68 10.72 19.82
N SER A 73 -8.33 11.05 20.94
CA SER A 73 -8.01 10.45 22.24
C SER A 73 -8.66 9.09 22.58
N LYS A 74 -9.40 8.36 21.72
CA LYS A 74 -10.16 7.21 22.30
C LYS A 74 -10.59 5.99 21.49
N ASN A 75 -10.34 5.84 20.18
CA ASN A 75 -10.72 4.62 19.44
C ASN A 75 -9.67 4.27 18.36
N ASP A 76 -8.40 4.28 18.72
CA ASP A 76 -7.33 4.20 17.72
C ASP A 76 -6.96 2.75 17.34
N VAL A 77 -7.18 1.75 18.21
CA VAL A 77 -6.67 0.39 17.98
C VAL A 77 -7.33 -0.31 16.79
N ASP A 78 -8.66 -0.33 16.71
CA ASP A 78 -9.38 -0.98 15.60
C ASP A 78 -9.07 -0.30 14.27
N ASN A 79 -8.98 1.05 14.28
CA ASN A 79 -8.59 1.83 13.11
C ASN A 79 -7.15 1.53 12.67
N VAL A 80 -6.20 1.47 13.61
CA VAL A 80 -4.81 1.08 13.33
C VAL A 80 -4.79 -0.30 12.69
N LYS A 81 -5.55 -1.26 13.25
CA LYS A 81 -5.60 -2.63 12.74
C LYS A 81 -6.13 -2.68 11.30
N GLU A 82 -7.25 -2.01 11.01
CA GLU A 82 -7.80 -1.96 9.64
C GLU A 82 -6.81 -1.34 8.64
N ILE A 83 -6.10 -0.28 9.06
CA ILE A 83 -5.08 0.36 8.23
C ILE A 83 -3.88 -0.58 8.03
N VAL A 84 -3.42 -1.25 9.08
CA VAL A 84 -2.31 -2.20 9.02
C VAL A 84 -2.68 -3.36 8.10
N ASP A 85 -3.83 -4.01 8.29
CA ASP A 85 -4.28 -5.12 7.45
C ASP A 85 -4.36 -4.71 5.96
N SER A 86 -4.82 -3.48 5.66
CA SER A 86 -4.83 -2.94 4.30
C SER A 86 -3.41 -2.68 3.74
N LEU A 87 -2.50 -2.18 4.59
CA LEU A 87 -1.10 -1.96 4.22
C LEU A 87 -0.36 -3.28 3.99
N GLU A 88 -0.64 -4.32 4.76
CA GLU A 88 -0.04 -5.66 4.60
C GLU A 88 -0.26 -6.19 3.18
N GLU A 89 -1.48 -6.07 2.65
CA GLU A 89 -1.80 -6.49 1.28
C GLU A 89 -0.97 -5.73 0.24
N LEU A 90 -0.76 -4.43 0.44
CA LEU A 90 0.02 -3.59 -0.47
C LEU A 90 1.52 -3.87 -0.39
N VAL A 91 2.09 -3.99 0.81
CA VAL A 91 3.55 -4.11 1.01
C VAL A 91 4.08 -5.52 0.79
N CYS A 92 3.20 -6.50 0.52
CA CYS A 92 3.60 -7.81 0.01
C CYS A 92 4.31 -7.71 -1.35
N ASP A 93 4.03 -6.65 -2.12
CA ASP A 93 4.79 -6.31 -3.31
C ASP A 93 6.07 -5.53 -2.95
N ILE A 94 7.22 -5.99 -3.45
CA ILE A 94 8.55 -5.47 -3.08
C ILE A 94 8.71 -3.99 -3.49
N ASP A 95 8.16 -3.61 -4.65
CA ASP A 95 8.21 -2.23 -5.13
C ASP A 95 7.32 -1.32 -4.28
N CYS A 96 6.14 -1.81 -3.88
CA CYS A 96 5.25 -1.14 -2.95
C CYS A 96 5.88 -0.95 -1.57
N ALA A 97 6.55 -1.96 -1.01
CA ALA A 97 7.29 -1.83 0.26
C ALA A 97 8.40 -0.77 0.19
N ALA A 98 9.12 -0.70 -0.94
CA ALA A 98 10.12 0.34 -1.16
C ALA A 98 9.48 1.73 -1.29
N ASN A 99 8.35 1.84 -1.99
CA ASN A 99 7.59 3.08 -2.12
C ASN A 99 7.03 3.55 -0.77
N PHE A 100 6.56 2.64 0.08
CA PHE A 100 6.13 2.94 1.45
C PHE A 100 7.22 3.66 2.23
N CYS A 101 8.46 3.15 2.16
CA CYS A 101 9.60 3.77 2.81
C CYS A 101 9.94 5.14 2.21
N LYS A 102 9.88 5.29 0.88
CA LYS A 102 10.09 6.58 0.18
C LYS A 102 9.03 7.64 0.54
N LEU A 103 7.81 7.21 0.84
CA LEU A 103 6.71 8.07 1.29
C LEU A 103 6.76 8.39 2.80
N ASN A 104 7.91 8.13 3.45
CA ASN A 104 8.11 8.29 4.89
C ASN A 104 7.19 7.40 5.75
N GLY A 105 6.63 6.32 5.20
CA GLY A 105 5.77 5.40 5.95
C GLY A 105 6.49 4.75 7.14
N LEU A 106 7.77 4.42 7.00
CA LEU A 106 8.59 3.85 8.08
C LEU A 106 8.70 4.79 9.30
N VAL A 107 8.63 6.11 9.10
CA VAL A 107 8.65 7.08 10.20
C VAL A 107 7.42 6.93 11.07
N GLU A 108 6.24 6.72 10.45
CA GLU A 108 4.99 6.50 11.18
C GLU A 108 4.98 5.15 11.89
N VAL A 109 5.58 4.11 11.28
CA VAL A 109 5.79 2.81 11.92
C VAL A 109 6.61 2.98 13.21
N ILE A 110 7.77 3.62 13.13
CA ILE A 110 8.64 3.85 14.31
C ILE A 110 7.93 4.69 15.37
N ARG A 111 7.16 5.71 14.97
CA ARG A 111 6.41 6.56 15.91
C ARG A 111 5.36 5.76 16.67
N LEU A 112 4.54 4.97 15.97
CA LEU A 112 3.45 4.20 16.58
C LEU A 112 3.96 2.98 17.34
N LEU A 113 5.13 2.43 16.98
CA LEU A 113 5.85 1.44 17.78
C LEU A 113 6.28 1.95 19.15
N LYS A 114 6.38 3.27 19.35
CA LYS A 114 6.68 3.91 20.64
C LYS A 114 5.42 4.41 21.35
N SER A 115 4.24 3.94 20.95
CA SER A 115 2.96 4.26 21.59
C SER A 115 2.84 3.60 22.96
N ASP A 116 2.16 4.27 23.89
CA ASP A 116 1.83 3.72 25.22
C ASP A 116 0.85 2.53 25.14
N CYS A 117 0.17 2.34 24.01
CA CYS A 117 -0.77 1.24 23.82
C CYS A 117 -0.10 0.01 23.21
N ASP A 118 -0.02 -1.07 24.00
CA ASP A 118 0.57 -2.36 23.61
C ASP A 118 -0.04 -2.92 22.33
N SER A 119 -1.37 -2.87 22.20
CA SER A 119 -2.07 -3.35 21.00
C SER A 119 -1.62 -2.60 19.74
N VAL A 120 -1.48 -1.27 19.82
CA VAL A 120 -0.96 -0.46 18.68
C VAL A 120 0.47 -0.85 18.35
N ARG A 121 1.34 -1.04 19.36
CA ARG A 121 2.72 -1.47 19.13
C ARG A 121 2.76 -2.82 18.42
N CYS A 122 1.95 -3.79 18.86
CA CYS A 122 1.86 -5.11 18.25
C CYS A 122 1.39 -5.07 16.80
N GLU A 123 0.33 -4.31 16.49
CA GLU A 123 -0.16 -4.19 15.12
C GLU A 123 0.90 -3.56 14.21
N MET A 124 1.56 -2.48 14.64
CA MET A 124 2.59 -1.83 13.82
C MET A 124 3.85 -2.69 13.64
N ALA A 125 4.18 -3.54 14.63
CA ALA A 125 5.31 -4.45 14.52
C ALA A 125 5.13 -5.51 13.41
N ARG A 126 3.88 -5.87 13.06
CA ARG A 126 3.57 -6.83 11.99
C ARG A 126 4.08 -6.36 10.62
N LEU A 127 4.10 -5.05 10.38
CA LEU A 127 4.56 -4.48 9.10
C LEU A 127 6.07 -4.59 8.89
N ILE A 128 6.87 -4.59 9.96
CA ILE A 128 8.34 -4.59 9.88
C ILE A 128 8.89 -5.78 9.06
N PRO A 129 8.53 -7.05 9.38
CA PRO A 129 9.04 -8.18 8.60
C PRO A 129 8.56 -8.14 7.14
N LEU A 130 7.32 -7.71 6.88
CA LEU A 130 6.78 -7.62 5.52
C LEU A 130 7.53 -6.59 4.68
N LEU A 131 7.86 -5.45 5.27
CA LEU A 131 8.64 -4.39 4.63
C LEU A 131 10.09 -4.82 4.35
N ALA A 132 10.73 -5.53 5.28
CA ALA A 132 12.14 -5.87 5.20
C ALA A 132 12.42 -7.18 4.45
N GLN A 133 11.45 -8.10 4.35
CA GLN A 133 11.65 -9.41 3.75
C GLN A 133 12.05 -9.30 2.28
N ASN A 134 13.18 -9.90 1.92
CA ASN A 134 13.72 -9.91 0.56
C ASN A 134 13.87 -8.50 -0.09
N ASN A 135 13.98 -7.45 0.72
CA ASN A 135 14.05 -6.06 0.26
C ASN A 135 15.29 -5.35 0.81
N PRO A 136 16.47 -5.48 0.14
CA PRO A 136 17.72 -4.87 0.60
C PRO A 136 17.63 -3.35 0.76
N TYR A 137 16.88 -2.67 -0.12
CA TYR A 137 16.68 -1.24 -0.01
C TYR A 137 15.99 -0.86 1.31
N VAL A 138 14.91 -1.56 1.67
CA VAL A 138 14.21 -1.29 2.93
C VAL A 138 15.05 -1.69 4.13
N GLN A 139 15.79 -2.80 4.05
CA GLN A 139 16.74 -3.22 5.09
C GLN A 139 17.80 -2.13 5.34
N ASP A 140 18.38 -1.58 4.28
CA ASP A 140 19.35 -0.48 4.37
C ASP A 140 18.71 0.76 5.01
N VAL A 141 17.48 1.13 4.62
CA VAL A 141 16.77 2.25 5.24
C VAL A 141 16.52 2.00 6.73
N ILE A 142 16.10 0.79 7.12
CA ILE A 142 15.91 0.42 8.52
C ILE A 142 17.22 0.53 9.32
N LEU A 143 18.34 0.09 8.73
CA LEU A 143 19.68 0.17 9.36
C LEU A 143 20.14 1.61 9.61
N GLN A 144 19.62 2.60 8.87
CA GLN A 144 19.88 4.02 9.10
C GLN A 144 18.99 4.64 10.18
N THR A 145 18.12 3.85 10.83
CA THR A 145 17.22 4.31 11.90
C THR A 145 17.51 3.61 13.22
N ASP A 146 16.96 4.14 14.31
CA ASP A 146 17.05 3.51 15.64
C ASP A 146 16.07 2.33 15.83
N LEU A 147 15.45 1.82 14.74
CA LEU A 147 14.46 0.75 14.84
C LEU A 147 15.08 -0.56 15.35
N LEU A 148 16.24 -0.97 14.84
CA LEU A 148 16.87 -2.23 15.28
C LEU A 148 17.31 -2.19 16.75
N PRO A 149 18.03 -1.15 17.23
CA PRO A 149 18.31 -1.02 18.66
C PRO A 149 17.04 -1.07 19.52
N TYR A 150 15.97 -0.38 19.10
CA TYR A 150 14.70 -0.37 19.82
C TYR A 150 14.06 -1.77 19.92
N LEU A 151 14.06 -2.52 18.81
CA LEU A 151 13.54 -3.90 18.80
C LEU A 151 14.34 -4.84 19.71
N LEU A 152 15.67 -4.67 19.77
CA LEU A 152 16.52 -5.44 20.67
C LEU A 152 16.20 -5.14 22.15
N THR A 153 16.01 -3.86 22.50
CA THR A 153 15.59 -3.48 23.86
C THR A 153 14.25 -4.11 24.24
N ILE A 154 13.25 -4.07 23.36
CA ILE A 154 11.96 -4.73 23.61
C ILE A 154 12.14 -6.23 23.84
N LEU A 155 12.97 -6.89 23.03
CA LEU A 155 13.22 -8.33 23.16
C LEU A 155 13.86 -8.67 24.52
N GLU A 156 14.80 -7.86 24.98
CA GLU A 156 15.44 -8.00 26.30
C GLU A 156 14.44 -7.81 27.45
N GLU A 157 13.57 -6.80 27.36
CA GLU A 157 12.53 -6.52 28.36
C GLU A 157 11.52 -7.66 28.49
N ILE A 158 11.09 -8.24 27.35
CA ILE A 158 10.20 -9.40 27.32
C ILE A 158 10.88 -10.59 28.02
N ASN A 159 12.12 -10.89 27.67
CA ASN A 159 12.86 -12.01 28.24
C ASN A 159 13.12 -11.84 29.76
N ALA A 160 13.40 -10.62 30.22
CA ALA A 160 13.57 -10.33 31.64
C ALA A 160 12.27 -10.54 32.44
N SER A 161 11.13 -10.19 31.85
CA SER A 161 9.80 -10.33 32.47
C SER A 161 9.40 -11.80 32.68
N GLU A 162 9.78 -12.71 31.78
CA GLU A 162 9.51 -14.15 31.90
C GLU A 162 10.37 -14.84 32.98
N VAL A 163 11.59 -14.36 33.22
CA VAL A 163 12.49 -14.93 34.24
C VAL A 163 12.07 -14.56 35.67
N SER A 164 11.36 -13.45 35.87
CA SER A 164 10.86 -12.99 37.18
C SER A 164 9.67 -13.75 37.75
N PHE A 165 9.14 -14.77 37.05
CA PHE A 165 8.03 -15.62 37.52
C PHE A 165 8.48 -16.97 38.13
N PHE A 166 9.79 -17.19 38.31
CA PHE A 166 10.37 -18.35 39.01
C PHE A 166 11.14 -17.93 40.27
#